data_AF-A0A252DXG7-F1
#
_entry.id   AF-A0A252DXG7-F1
#
_cell.length_a   1.000
_cell.length_b   1.000
_cell.length_c   1.000
_cell.angle_alpha   90.00
_cell.angle_beta   90.00
_cell.angle_gamma   90.00
#
_symmetry.space_group_name_H-M   'P 1'
#
loop_
_entity.id
_entity.type
_entity.pdbx_description
1 polymer ?
#
loop_
_entity_poly.entity_id
_entity_poly.type
_entity_poly.pdbx_seq_one_letter_code
_entity_poly.pdbx_strand_id
1 'polypeptide(L)'
;MGSRGVKNSKFKNRGNTKVTVRDADILKTIEPQQLKHYLQSHGWHEDRPFLDNATVWLKQEPEHGEFEILLPNKQHLGDYPTRIQEALKILEEVENRSQIEILSDLITNASNIKIQGVVMRIEAPNADQLSAEITLLGVVFDKLRLIKTELADHEYILAIKAYQERLPVLCTGDLIKENNILILKNSRKFILDNP
;
A
#
# COMPACT_ATOMS: atom_id res chain seq x y z
N MET A 1 52.48 -14.03 -22.70
CA MET A 1 51.58 -15.19 -22.54
C MET A 1 51.14 -15.17 -21.08
N GLY A 2 49.98 -14.67 -20.67
CA GLY A 2 48.66 -14.90 -21.24
C GLY A 2 48.01 -16.05 -20.46
N SER A 3 47.33 -15.75 -19.35
CA SER A 3 46.09 -16.45 -18.97
C SER A 3 45.37 -15.74 -17.84
N ARG A 4 44.14 -15.34 -18.17
CA ARG A 4 43.09 -14.79 -17.32
C ARG A 4 42.48 -15.92 -16.51
N GLY A 5 42.25 -15.69 -15.22
CA GLY A 5 41.32 -16.47 -14.40
C GLY A 5 40.33 -15.52 -13.73
N VAL A 6 39.19 -15.28 -14.38
CA VAL A 6 38.02 -14.63 -13.77
C VAL A 6 37.04 -15.73 -13.36
N LYS A 7 36.25 -15.44 -12.32
CA LYS A 7 35.01 -16.09 -11.85
C LYS A 7 35.24 -17.09 -10.70
N ASN A 8 34.47 -17.10 -9.61
CA ASN A 8 33.11 -16.61 -9.42
C ASN A 8 32.85 -16.30 -7.94
N SER A 9 32.23 -15.15 -7.70
CA SER A 9 31.55 -14.82 -6.45
C SER A 9 30.34 -15.74 -6.28
N LYS A 10 30.32 -16.51 -5.18
CA LYS A 10 29.12 -17.20 -4.73
C LYS A 10 28.19 -16.18 -4.08
N PHE A 11 27.38 -15.48 -4.88
CA PHE A 11 26.17 -14.85 -4.36
C PHE A 11 25.20 -15.97 -3.99
N LYS A 12 25.14 -16.26 -2.70
CA LYS A 12 24.15 -17.17 -2.12
C LYS A 12 22.80 -16.45 -2.17
N ASN A 13 21.93 -16.92 -3.05
CA ASN A 13 20.54 -16.52 -3.18
C ASN A 13 19.88 -16.57 -1.79
N ARG A 14 19.53 -15.42 -1.21
CA ARG A 14 18.74 -15.36 0.02
C ARG A 14 17.29 -15.61 -0.39
N GLY A 15 16.71 -16.68 0.17
CA GLY A 15 15.36 -17.13 -0.14
C GLY A 15 14.33 -16.02 0.03
N ASN A 16 13.31 -16.08 -0.82
CA ASN A 16 12.14 -15.22 -0.80
C ASN A 16 11.40 -15.42 0.53
N THR A 17 11.64 -14.58 1.53
CA THR A 17 10.94 -14.66 2.82
C THR A 17 9.49 -14.26 2.59
N LYS A 18 8.56 -15.23 2.57
CA LYS A 18 7.13 -14.93 2.58
C LYS A 18 6.78 -14.27 3.93
N VAL A 19 6.63 -12.95 3.93
CA VAL A 19 6.25 -12.17 5.11
C VAL A 19 4.75 -12.34 5.32
N THR A 20 4.35 -12.91 6.45
CA THR A 20 2.94 -13.00 6.85
C THR A 20 2.52 -11.75 7.62
N VAL A 21 1.40 -11.14 7.24
CA VAL A 21 0.84 -9.98 7.95
C VAL A 21 0.04 -10.48 9.15
N ARG A 22 0.44 -10.06 10.35
CA ARG A 22 -0.21 -10.42 11.63
C ARG A 22 -0.58 -9.23 12.50
N ASP A 23 -0.24 -8.02 12.07
CA ASP A 23 -0.55 -6.81 12.82
C ASP A 23 -2.06 -6.55 12.76
N ALA A 24 -2.74 -6.81 13.89
CA ALA A 24 -4.18 -6.69 13.98
C ALA A 24 -4.67 -5.26 13.73
N ASP A 25 -3.86 -4.24 14.00
CA ASP A 25 -4.26 -2.85 13.80
C ASP A 25 -4.26 -2.50 12.32
N ILE A 26 -3.29 -3.01 11.55
CA ILE A 26 -3.28 -2.90 10.08
C ILE A 26 -4.45 -3.67 9.46
N LEU A 27 -4.73 -4.89 9.93
CA LEU A 27 -5.81 -5.70 9.36
C LEU A 27 -7.20 -5.07 9.60
N LYS A 28 -7.37 -4.31 10.69
CA LYS A 28 -8.60 -3.56 10.98
C LYS A 28 -8.81 -2.35 10.07
N THR A 29 -7.77 -1.81 9.44
CA THR A 29 -7.94 -0.65 8.54
C THR A 29 -8.52 -1.02 7.18
N ILE A 30 -8.48 -2.31 6.81
CA ILE A 30 -9.08 -2.79 5.56
C ILE A 30 -10.60 -2.64 5.65
N GLU A 31 -11.20 -1.93 4.71
CA GLU A 31 -12.65 -1.77 4.65
C GLU A 31 -13.33 -2.98 3.99
N PRO A 32 -14.41 -3.55 4.56
CA PRO A 32 -15.13 -4.68 3.97
C PRO A 32 -15.56 -4.41 2.53
N GLN A 33 -16.00 -3.17 2.24
CA GLN A 33 -16.39 -2.77 0.90
C GLN A 33 -15.20 -2.76 -0.07
N GLN A 34 -14.01 -2.36 0.39
CA GLN A 34 -12.81 -2.39 -0.44
C GLN A 34 -12.40 -3.83 -0.77
N LEU A 35 -12.44 -4.73 0.22
CA LEU A 35 -12.16 -6.15 -0.02
C LEU A 35 -13.21 -6.78 -0.93
N LYS A 36 -14.50 -6.44 -0.80
CA LYS A 36 -15.55 -6.83 -1.74
C LYS A 36 -15.25 -6.40 -3.18
N HIS A 37 -14.93 -5.12 -3.40
CA HIS A 37 -14.57 -4.63 -4.72
C HIS A 37 -13.31 -5.32 -5.28
N TYR A 38 -12.31 -5.55 -4.42
CA TYR A 38 -11.11 -6.27 -4.79
C TYR A 38 -11.44 -7.69 -5.27
N LEU A 39 -12.18 -8.47 -4.47
CA LEU A 39 -12.62 -9.81 -4.82
C LEU A 39 -13.36 -9.83 -6.17
N GLN A 40 -14.35 -8.96 -6.36
CA GLN A 40 -15.12 -8.84 -7.62
C GLN A 40 -14.23 -8.56 -8.83
N SER A 41 -13.32 -7.59 -8.72
CA SER A 41 -12.39 -7.24 -9.80
C SER A 41 -11.35 -8.32 -10.10
N HIS A 42 -11.12 -9.25 -9.17
CA HIS A 42 -10.18 -10.36 -9.30
C HIS A 42 -10.89 -11.70 -9.60
N GLY A 43 -12.15 -11.65 -10.06
CA GLY A 43 -12.88 -12.82 -10.56
C GLY A 43 -13.53 -13.68 -9.49
N TRP A 44 -13.54 -13.24 -8.23
CA TRP A 44 -14.37 -13.85 -7.20
C TRP A 44 -15.82 -13.42 -7.35
N HIS A 45 -16.76 -14.27 -6.97
CA HIS A 45 -18.18 -13.95 -6.94
C HIS A 45 -18.78 -14.18 -5.56
N GLU A 46 -19.79 -13.38 -5.24
CA GLU A 46 -20.58 -13.50 -4.03
C GLU A 46 -21.50 -14.72 -4.16
N ASP A 47 -21.47 -15.63 -3.19
CA ASP A 47 -22.27 -16.87 -3.23
C ASP A 47 -23.48 -16.81 -2.27
N ARG A 48 -23.22 -16.81 -0.95
CA ARG A 48 -24.27 -16.88 0.06
C ARG A 48 -23.94 -16.08 1.32
N PRO A 49 -24.93 -15.56 2.04
CA PRO A 49 -24.70 -15.06 3.39
C PRO A 49 -24.28 -16.20 4.32
N PHE A 50 -23.44 -15.89 5.31
CA PHE A 50 -23.05 -16.80 6.38
C PHE A 50 -23.39 -16.19 7.73
N LEU A 51 -24.42 -16.74 8.37
CA LEU A 51 -25.07 -16.12 9.53
C LEU A 51 -25.45 -14.66 9.18
N ASP A 52 -25.48 -13.76 10.17
CA ASP A 52 -25.90 -12.36 9.98
C ASP A 52 -24.75 -11.40 9.68
N ASN A 53 -23.49 -11.86 9.76
CA ASN A 53 -22.33 -10.98 9.88
C ASN A 53 -21.25 -11.21 8.83
N ALA A 54 -21.42 -12.18 7.92
CA ALA A 54 -20.45 -12.46 6.87
C ALA A 54 -21.12 -12.92 5.57
N THR A 55 -20.34 -12.94 4.51
CA THR A 55 -20.74 -13.44 3.19
C THR A 55 -19.63 -14.34 2.66
N VAL A 56 -20.03 -15.46 2.07
CA VAL A 56 -19.15 -16.41 1.40
C VAL A 56 -18.87 -15.94 -0.02
N TRP A 57 -17.60 -15.96 -0.40
CA TRP A 57 -17.09 -15.62 -1.72
C TRP A 57 -16.38 -16.83 -2.31
N LEU A 58 -16.66 -17.13 -3.58
CA LEU A 58 -16.11 -18.28 -4.28
C LEU A 58 -15.30 -17.85 -5.50
N LYS A 59 -14.25 -18.62 -5.79
CA LYS A 59 -13.53 -18.53 -7.06
C LYS A 59 -13.10 -19.92 -7.51
N GLN A 60 -13.37 -20.20 -8.77
CA GLN A 60 -12.96 -21.44 -9.42
C GLN A 60 -11.61 -21.25 -10.09
N GLU A 61 -10.63 -22.08 -9.72
CA GLU A 61 -9.30 -22.10 -10.31
C GLU A 61 -9.09 -23.42 -11.08
N PRO A 62 -8.71 -23.39 -12.37
CA PRO A 62 -8.66 -24.58 -13.22
C PRO A 62 -7.81 -25.75 -12.67
N GLU A 63 -6.72 -25.43 -11.96
CA GLU A 63 -5.75 -26.42 -11.47
C GLU A 63 -5.92 -26.76 -9.98
N HIS A 64 -6.63 -25.91 -9.22
CA HIS A 64 -6.66 -25.99 -7.75
C HIS A 64 -8.07 -26.17 -7.18
N GLY A 65 -9.10 -26.17 -8.04
CA GLY A 65 -10.50 -26.33 -7.65
C GLY A 65 -11.11 -25.03 -7.15
N GLU A 66 -12.09 -25.15 -6.26
CA GLU A 66 -12.81 -24.01 -5.71
C GLU A 66 -12.14 -23.50 -4.42
N PHE A 67 -11.94 -22.19 -4.34
CA PHE A 67 -11.55 -21.52 -3.12
C PHE A 67 -12.73 -20.78 -2.49
N GLU A 68 -12.75 -20.75 -1.17
CA GLU A 68 -13.79 -20.08 -0.37
C GLU A 68 -13.17 -19.03 0.55
N ILE A 69 -13.66 -17.79 0.49
CA ILE A 69 -13.33 -16.72 1.43
C ILE A 69 -14.59 -16.36 2.22
N LEU A 70 -14.50 -16.37 3.55
CA LEU A 70 -15.52 -15.83 4.42
C LEU A 70 -15.22 -14.35 4.70
N LEU A 71 -15.96 -13.45 4.05
CA LEU A 71 -15.79 -12.01 4.20
C LEU A 71 -16.73 -11.46 5.29
N PRO A 72 -16.21 -10.89 6.39
CA PRO A 72 -17.07 -10.26 7.39
C PRO A 72 -17.65 -8.93 6.86
N ASN A 73 -18.93 -8.70 7.14
CA ASN A 73 -19.66 -7.53 6.64
C ASN A 73 -19.38 -6.25 7.45
N LYS A 74 -18.75 -6.36 8.63
CA LYS A 74 -18.49 -5.23 9.55
C LYS A 74 -17.12 -5.36 10.22
N GLN A 75 -16.41 -4.24 10.38
CA GLN A 75 -15.05 -4.19 10.98
C GLN A 75 -15.05 -4.41 12.50
N HIS A 76 -16.14 -4.08 13.19
CA HIS A 76 -16.21 -4.13 14.67
C HIS A 76 -16.45 -5.54 15.23
N LEU A 77 -16.36 -6.59 14.39
CA LEU A 77 -16.48 -7.98 14.82
C LEU A 77 -15.17 -8.42 15.49
N GLY A 78 -15.28 -9.16 16.60
CA GLY A 78 -14.11 -9.51 17.42
C GLY A 78 -13.07 -10.35 16.67
N ASP A 79 -13.51 -11.18 15.74
CA ASP A 79 -12.67 -12.06 14.91
C ASP A 79 -12.31 -11.46 13.55
N TYR A 80 -12.67 -10.19 13.29
CA TYR A 80 -12.42 -9.50 12.03
C TYR A 80 -10.97 -9.63 11.54
N PRO A 81 -9.93 -9.32 12.36
CA PRO A 81 -8.56 -9.41 11.90
C PRO A 81 -8.17 -10.84 11.47
N THR A 82 -8.70 -11.85 12.15
CA THR A 82 -8.43 -13.26 11.83
C THR A 82 -9.05 -13.64 10.49
N ARG A 83 -10.28 -13.19 10.21
CA ARG A 83 -10.96 -13.44 8.92
C ARG A 83 -10.25 -12.73 7.76
N ILE A 84 -9.78 -11.50 7.97
CA ILE A 84 -8.98 -10.78 6.98
C ILE A 84 -7.64 -11.48 6.73
N GLN A 85 -6.97 -11.97 7.77
CA GLN A 85 -5.73 -12.74 7.62
C GLN A 85 -5.95 -14.05 6.82
N GLU A 86 -7.04 -14.77 7.07
CA GLU A 86 -7.39 -15.97 6.30
C GLU A 86 -7.67 -15.63 4.84
N ALA A 87 -8.43 -14.57 4.57
CA ALA A 87 -8.66 -14.07 3.23
C ALA A 87 -7.34 -13.74 2.51
N LEU A 88 -6.42 -13.01 3.17
CA LEU A 88 -5.10 -12.68 2.61
C LEU A 88 -4.26 -13.92 2.30
N LYS A 89 -4.34 -14.95 3.14
CA LYS A 89 -3.63 -16.22 2.91
C LYS A 89 -4.17 -16.94 1.67
N ILE A 90 -5.48 -16.98 1.51
CA ILE A 90 -6.12 -17.59 0.33
C ILE A 90 -5.78 -16.78 -0.92
N LEU A 91 -5.86 -15.44 -0.86
CA LEU A 91 -5.49 -14.58 -1.97
C LEU A 91 -4.01 -14.71 -2.35
N GLU A 92 -3.10 -14.84 -1.38
CA GLU A 92 -1.67 -15.09 -1.65
C GLU A 92 -1.45 -16.39 -2.44
N GLU A 93 -2.20 -17.44 -2.13
CA GLU A 93 -2.16 -18.73 -2.83
C GLU A 93 -2.75 -18.61 -4.25
N VAL A 94 -3.98 -18.10 -4.34
CA VAL A 94 -4.73 -17.99 -5.60
C VAL A 94 -4.07 -17.04 -6.59
N GLU A 95 -3.53 -15.91 -6.12
CA GLU A 95 -2.94 -14.91 -7.01
C GLU A 95 -1.44 -15.09 -7.21
N ASN A 96 -0.80 -15.99 -6.46
CA ASN A 96 0.65 -16.16 -6.43
C ASN A 96 1.40 -14.83 -6.20
N ARG A 97 0.85 -14.02 -5.28
CA ARG A 97 1.35 -12.69 -4.90
C ARG A 97 1.56 -12.62 -3.40
N SER A 98 2.52 -11.82 -2.95
CA SER A 98 2.77 -11.69 -1.51
C SER A 98 1.60 -10.99 -0.80
N GLN A 99 1.38 -11.31 0.48
CA GLN A 99 0.35 -10.63 1.28
C GLN A 99 0.55 -9.12 1.36
N ILE A 100 1.80 -8.66 1.35
CA ILE A 100 2.13 -7.22 1.36
C ILE A 100 1.68 -6.56 0.06
N GLU A 101 1.88 -7.22 -1.08
CA GLU A 101 1.42 -6.68 -2.36
C GLU A 101 -0.10 -6.60 -2.44
N ILE A 102 -0.81 -7.61 -1.93
CA ILE A 102 -2.28 -7.64 -1.91
C ILE A 102 -2.79 -6.57 -0.95
N LEU A 103 -2.22 -6.49 0.26
CA LEU A 103 -2.54 -5.50 1.27
C LEU A 103 -2.36 -4.06 0.72
N SER A 104 -1.29 -3.81 -0.02
CA SER A 104 -1.05 -2.52 -0.66
C SER A 104 -2.21 -2.06 -1.56
N ASP A 105 -2.97 -2.98 -2.15
CA ASP A 105 -4.08 -2.65 -3.04
C ASP A 105 -5.41 -2.52 -2.27
N LEU A 106 -5.47 -3.10 -1.06
CA LEU A 106 -6.61 -3.09 -0.15
C LEU A 106 -6.62 -1.92 0.85
N ILE A 107 -5.47 -1.32 1.14
CA ILE A 107 -5.41 -0.21 2.10
C ILE A 107 -6.09 1.03 1.53
N THR A 108 -7.15 1.48 2.21
CA THR A 108 -7.83 2.77 1.95
C THR A 108 -7.37 3.85 2.92
N ASN A 109 -6.96 3.48 4.13
CA ASN A 109 -6.45 4.40 5.12
C ASN A 109 -5.31 3.76 5.94
N ALA A 110 -4.32 4.57 6.30
CA ALA A 110 -3.24 4.18 7.20
C ALA A 110 -2.65 5.41 7.89
N SER A 111 -2.63 5.42 9.22
CA SER A 111 -2.18 6.58 9.99
C SER A 111 -0.67 6.55 10.24
N ASN A 112 -0.07 7.75 10.34
CA ASN A 112 1.35 7.91 10.71
C ASN A 112 2.35 7.12 9.84
N ILE A 113 2.07 7.01 8.54
CA ILE A 113 2.93 6.34 7.57
C ILE A 113 4.09 7.26 7.20
N LYS A 114 5.31 6.69 7.19
CA LYS A 114 6.49 7.35 6.66
C LYS A 114 6.58 7.11 5.16
N ILE A 115 6.83 8.17 4.42
CA ILE A 115 7.01 8.13 2.97
C ILE A 115 8.39 8.69 2.66
N GLN A 116 9.16 7.91 1.91
CA GLN A 116 10.37 8.35 1.24
C GLN A 116 10.06 8.43 -0.25
N GLY A 117 10.45 9.53 -0.91
CA GLY A 117 10.13 9.72 -2.31
C GLY A 117 10.78 10.94 -2.94
N VAL A 118 10.36 11.26 -4.15
CA VAL A 118 10.77 12.44 -4.90
C VAL A 118 9.56 13.29 -5.25
N VAL A 119 9.74 14.62 -5.25
CA VAL A 119 8.71 15.54 -5.72
C VAL A 119 8.65 15.47 -7.25
N MET A 120 7.47 15.18 -7.79
CA MET A 120 7.24 15.04 -9.24
C MET A 120 6.54 16.26 -9.84
N ARG A 121 5.68 16.93 -9.05
CA ARG A 121 4.91 18.10 -9.48
C ARG A 121 4.65 19.01 -8.29
N ILE A 122 4.63 20.32 -8.56
CA ILE A 122 4.30 21.37 -7.59
C ILE A 122 3.24 22.25 -8.25
N GLU A 123 2.08 22.40 -7.61
CA GLU A 123 1.08 23.38 -8.05
C GLU A 123 1.49 24.80 -7.65
N ALA A 124 0.92 25.78 -8.35
CA ALA A 124 1.04 27.17 -7.96
C ALA A 124 0.47 27.38 -6.54
N PRO A 125 1.09 28.24 -5.71
CA PRO A 125 0.61 28.48 -4.37
C PRO A 125 -0.77 29.13 -4.39
N ASN A 126 -1.55 28.87 -3.35
CA ASN A 126 -2.81 29.55 -3.10
C ASN A 126 -2.58 31.06 -2.96
N ALA A 127 -3.55 31.87 -3.38
CA ALA A 127 -3.38 33.33 -3.46
C ALA A 127 -3.10 33.98 -2.09
N ASP A 128 -3.67 33.42 -1.03
CA ASP A 128 -3.68 34.02 0.31
C ASP A 128 -2.63 33.41 1.26
N GLN A 129 -2.00 32.30 0.88
CA GLN A 129 -1.04 31.58 1.72
C GLN A 129 0.03 30.90 0.88
N LEU A 130 1.25 30.80 1.41
CA LEU A 130 2.33 30.02 0.81
C LEU A 130 2.08 28.51 1.01
N SER A 131 0.97 28.02 0.48
CA SER A 131 0.60 26.60 0.48
C SER A 131 0.19 26.14 -0.91
N ALA A 132 0.49 24.88 -1.23
CA ALA A 132 0.00 24.26 -2.46
C ALA A 132 -0.03 22.74 -2.34
N GLU A 133 -0.79 22.12 -3.24
CA GLU A 133 -0.70 20.68 -3.49
C GLU A 133 0.62 20.36 -4.22
N ILE A 134 1.26 19.28 -3.78
CA ILE A 134 2.37 18.65 -4.51
C ILE A 134 2.03 17.20 -4.82
N THR A 135 2.68 16.65 -5.84
CA THR A 135 2.66 15.21 -6.12
C THR A 135 4.03 14.61 -5.87
N LEU A 136 4.08 13.60 -5.01
CA LEU A 136 5.24 12.77 -4.72
C LEU A 136 5.16 11.47 -5.52
N LEU A 137 6.31 10.95 -5.97
CA LEU A 137 6.49 9.54 -6.27
C LEU A 137 7.27 8.93 -5.11
N GLY A 138 6.59 8.13 -4.28
CA GLY A 138 7.18 7.58 -3.05
C GLY A 138 6.86 6.11 -2.87
N VAL A 139 7.57 5.48 -1.93
CA VAL A 139 7.35 4.07 -1.56
C VAL A 139 6.30 3.99 -0.47
N VAL A 140 5.24 3.22 -0.73
CA VAL A 140 4.15 2.92 0.20
C VAL A 140 3.85 1.42 0.12
N PHE A 141 3.98 0.71 1.24
CA PHE A 141 3.81 -0.76 1.32
C PHE A 141 4.56 -1.51 0.21
N ASP A 142 5.86 -1.25 0.08
CA ASP A 142 6.79 -1.81 -0.91
C ASP A 142 6.47 -1.54 -2.38
N LYS A 143 5.55 -0.61 -2.67
CA LYS A 143 5.25 -0.20 -4.05
C LYS A 143 5.48 1.29 -4.26
N LEU A 144 6.02 1.62 -5.43
CA LEU A 144 6.08 3.00 -5.91
C LEU A 144 4.66 3.48 -6.24
N ARG A 145 4.30 4.63 -5.68
CA ARG A 145 2.96 5.21 -5.77
C ARG A 145 3.04 6.72 -5.95
N LEU A 146 2.11 7.26 -6.74
CA LEU A 146 1.85 8.70 -6.78
C LEU A 146 1.03 9.07 -5.55
N ILE A 147 1.52 10.02 -4.76
CA ILE A 147 0.90 10.47 -3.52
C ILE A 147 0.77 11.99 -3.58
N LYS A 148 -0.43 12.50 -3.35
CA LYS A 148 -0.68 13.94 -3.23
C LYS A 148 -0.58 14.37 -1.79
N THR A 149 -0.10 15.58 -1.55
CA THR A 149 -0.13 16.19 -0.22
C THR A 149 -0.13 17.71 -0.33
N GLU A 150 -0.78 18.37 0.61
CA GLU A 150 -0.75 19.82 0.72
C GLU A 150 0.32 20.21 1.75
N LEU A 151 1.20 21.14 1.36
CA LEU A 151 2.26 21.66 2.22
C LEU A 151 2.09 23.17 2.34
N ALA A 152 2.50 23.72 3.49
CA ALA A 152 2.46 25.14 3.76
C ALA A 152 3.83 25.66 4.23
N ASP A 153 4.03 26.96 4.03
CA ASP A 153 5.13 27.75 4.54
C ASP A 153 6.50 27.10 4.25
N HIS A 154 7.23 26.74 5.30
CA HIS A 154 8.56 26.16 5.19
C HIS A 154 8.58 24.82 4.46
N GLU A 155 7.58 23.96 4.66
CA GLU A 155 7.52 22.64 4.01
C GLU A 155 7.30 22.79 2.49
N TYR A 156 6.51 23.77 2.07
CA TYR A 156 6.32 24.09 0.65
C TYR A 156 7.63 24.58 0.00
N ILE A 157 8.39 25.45 0.68
CA ILE A 157 9.69 25.92 0.19
C ILE A 157 10.68 24.75 0.05
N LEU A 158 10.71 23.83 1.03
CA LEU A 158 11.53 22.62 0.94
C LEU A 158 11.15 21.74 -0.25
N ALA A 159 9.86 21.61 -0.55
CA ALA A 159 9.40 20.84 -1.71
C ALA A 159 9.86 21.46 -3.04
N ILE A 160 9.84 22.80 -3.17
CA ILE A 160 10.38 23.51 -4.33
C ILE A 160 11.87 23.19 -4.49
N LYS A 161 12.65 23.31 -3.42
CA LYS A 161 14.08 22.98 -3.43
C LYS A 161 14.32 21.53 -3.84
N ALA A 162 13.60 20.59 -3.22
CA ALA A 162 13.70 19.17 -3.54
C ALA A 162 13.40 18.87 -5.01
N TYR A 163 12.36 19.51 -5.57
CA TYR A 163 11.98 19.34 -6.96
C TYR A 163 13.05 19.87 -7.92
N GLN A 164 13.57 21.08 -7.67
CA GLN A 164 14.58 21.74 -8.50
C GLN A 164 15.92 21.00 -8.47
N GLU A 165 16.36 20.59 -7.28
CA GLU A 165 17.65 19.93 -7.06
C GLU A 165 17.56 18.39 -7.20
N ARG A 166 16.37 17.84 -7.49
CA ARG A 166 16.10 16.39 -7.60
C ARG A 166 16.51 15.62 -6.33
N LEU A 167 16.33 16.24 -5.18
CA LEU A 167 16.64 15.62 -3.89
C LEU A 167 15.47 14.75 -3.40
N PRO A 168 15.75 13.59 -2.81
CA PRO A 168 14.73 12.81 -2.14
C PRO A 168 14.23 13.54 -0.89
N VAL A 169 13.01 13.19 -0.48
CA VAL A 169 12.33 13.75 0.69
C VAL A 169 11.81 12.63 1.58
N LEU A 170 11.73 12.93 2.87
CA LEU A 170 11.00 12.15 3.86
C LEU A 170 9.84 12.99 4.38
N CYS A 171 8.68 12.36 4.53
CA CYS A 171 7.55 12.95 5.24
C CYS A 171 6.77 11.88 6.00
N THR A 172 5.91 12.30 6.92
CA THR A 172 5.02 11.42 7.67
C THR A 172 3.62 12.00 7.65
N GLY A 173 2.60 11.16 7.56
CA GLY A 173 1.21 11.62 7.60
C GLY A 173 0.23 10.47 7.62
N ASP A 174 -1.04 10.81 7.44
CA ASP A 174 -2.14 9.85 7.38
C ASP A 174 -2.50 9.64 5.91
N LEU A 175 -2.19 8.45 5.40
CA LEU A 175 -2.43 8.07 4.02
C LEU A 175 -3.91 7.70 3.86
N ILE A 176 -4.58 8.30 2.89
CA ILE A 176 -5.97 8.02 2.54
C ILE A 176 -6.08 7.84 1.04
N LYS A 177 -6.85 6.86 0.59
CA LYS A 177 -7.18 6.64 -0.82
C LYS A 177 -8.54 7.25 -1.11
N GLU A 178 -8.57 8.37 -1.84
CA GLU A 178 -9.79 9.04 -2.29
C GLU A 178 -9.85 9.01 -3.82
N ASN A 179 -10.96 8.53 -4.41
CA ASN A 179 -11.14 8.45 -5.87
C ASN A 179 -9.96 7.78 -6.61
N ASN A 180 -9.40 6.71 -6.02
CA ASN A 180 -8.24 5.99 -6.52
C ASN A 180 -6.91 6.78 -6.52
N ILE A 181 -6.85 7.92 -5.84
CA ILE A 181 -5.66 8.74 -5.62
C ILE A 181 -5.24 8.60 -4.16
N LEU A 182 -3.95 8.37 -3.91
CA LEU A 182 -3.41 8.41 -2.56
C LEU A 182 -3.13 9.84 -2.15
N ILE A 183 -3.66 10.23 -1.01
CA ILE A 183 -3.53 11.55 -0.39
C ILE A 183 -2.89 11.35 0.98
N LEU A 184 -1.79 12.04 1.24
CA LEU A 184 -1.19 12.12 2.56
C LEU A 184 -1.73 13.36 3.28
N LYS A 185 -2.67 13.16 4.20
CA LYS A 185 -3.20 14.20 5.08
C LYS A 185 -2.32 14.38 6.31
N ASN A 186 -2.44 15.54 6.97
CA ASN A 186 -1.68 15.87 8.17
C ASN A 186 -0.17 15.63 7.98
N SER A 187 0.32 15.98 6.79
CA SER A 187 1.73 15.86 6.46
C SER A 187 2.55 16.66 7.45
N ARG A 188 3.64 16.05 7.91
CA ARG A 188 4.55 16.61 8.91
C ARG A 188 5.92 16.02 8.72
N LYS A 189 6.91 16.69 9.31
CA LYS A 189 8.32 16.30 9.22
C LYS A 189 8.75 16.17 7.76
N PHE A 190 8.26 17.06 6.90
CA PHE A 190 8.73 17.12 5.53
C PHE A 190 10.16 17.65 5.51
N ILE A 191 11.13 16.78 5.20
CA ILE A 191 12.56 17.07 5.20
C ILE A 191 13.22 16.55 3.94
N LEU A 192 14.34 17.17 3.55
CA LEU A 192 15.22 16.63 2.53
C LEU A 192 15.93 15.40 3.10
N ASP A 193 15.94 14.32 2.34
CA ASP A 193 16.61 13.06 2.69
C ASP A 193 18.05 13.07 2.16
N ASN A 194 18.86 13.99 2.69
CA ASN A 194 20.27 14.08 2.32
C ASN A 194 21.08 13.04 3.11
N PRO A 195 21.86 12.17 2.44
CA PRO A 195 22.82 11.30 3.10
C PRO A 195 24.01 12.05 3.71
#